data_AF-A0A496VA11-F1
#
_entry.id   AF-A0A496VA11-F1
#
_cell.length_a   1.000
_cell.length_b   1.000
_cell.length_c   1.000
_cell.angle_alpha   90.00
_cell.angle_beta   90.00
_cell.angle_gamma   90.00
#
_symmetry.space_group_name_H-M   'P 1'
#
loop_
_entity.id
_entity.type
_entity.pdbx_description
1 polymer ?
#
loop_
_entity_poly.entity_id
_entity_poly.type
_entity_poly.pdbx_seq_one_letter_code
_entity_poly.pdbx_strand_id
1 'polypeptide(L)'
;MNMDDVHREMLQFRAALLDFNTHLGEALNNLETQHAEIAPHWKDEARQHYDEQWTQLHEIARRYVNQESVTHVEFLNSKLDALDRYLHGG
;
A
#
# COMPACT_ATOMS: atom_id res chain seq x y z
N MET A 1 -1.17 -15.53 24.48
CA MET A 1 -0.33 -15.33 23.29
C MET A 1 1.10 -15.14 23.77
N ASN A 2 2.03 -16.01 23.38
CA ASN A 2 3.44 -15.87 23.78
C ASN A 2 4.20 -14.96 22.79
N MET A 3 5.44 -14.61 23.10
CA MET A 3 6.24 -13.71 22.25
C MET A 3 6.66 -14.34 20.90
N ASP A 4 6.77 -15.66 20.81
CA ASP A 4 6.98 -16.39 19.54
C ASP A 4 5.74 -16.33 18.65
N ASP A 5 4.54 -16.39 19.24
CA ASP A 5 3.28 -16.22 18.51
C ASP A 5 3.19 -14.80 17.94
N VAL A 6 3.56 -13.78 18.73
CA VAL A 6 3.64 -12.38 18.29
C VAL A 6 4.64 -12.24 17.14
N HIS A 7 5.83 -12.83 17.27
CA HIS A 7 6.85 -12.78 16.23
C HIS A 7 6.36 -13.43 14.92
N ARG A 8 5.72 -14.60 15.02
CA ARG A 8 5.13 -15.30 13.87
C ARG A 8 4.03 -14.47 13.20
N GLU A 9 3.12 -13.88 13.97
CA GLU A 9 2.06 -13.02 13.42
C GLU A 9 2.63 -11.76 12.76
N MET A 10 3.68 -11.16 13.32
CA MET A 10 4.33 -10.00 12.71
C MET A 10 5.02 -10.34 11.39
N LEU A 11 5.63 -11.53 11.28
CA LEU A 11 6.19 -12.02 10.01
C LEU A 11 5.09 -12.21 8.95
N GLN A 12 3.95 -12.80 9.35
CA GLN A 12 2.79 -12.96 8.46
C GLN A 12 2.22 -11.62 8.02
N PHE A 13 2.07 -10.68 8.96
CA PHE A 13 1.61 -9.33 8.65
C PHE A 13 2.55 -8.61 7.69
N ARG A 14 3.87 -8.75 7.87
CA ARG A 14 4.87 -8.20 6.94
C ARG A 14 4.70 -8.75 5.53
N ALA A 15 4.55 -10.06 5.40
CA ALA A 15 4.34 -10.70 4.10
C ALA A 15 3.05 -10.19 3.44
N ALA A 16 1.95 -10.13 4.20
CA ALA A 16 0.67 -9.62 3.71
C ALA A 16 0.74 -8.13 3.31
N LEU A 17 1.47 -7.30 4.06
CA LEU A 17 1.65 -5.89 3.74
C LEU A 17 2.46 -5.69 2.45
N LEU A 18 3.52 -6.48 2.26
CA LEU A 18 4.30 -6.44 1.01
C LEU A 18 3.44 -6.84 -0.18
N ASP A 19 2.69 -7.93 -0.05
CA ASP A 19 1.77 -8.41 -1.10
C ASP A 19 0.67 -7.38 -1.42
N PHE A 20 0.08 -6.77 -0.38
CA PHE A 20 -0.88 -5.69 -0.53
C PHE A 20 -0.27 -4.48 -1.28
N ASN A 21 0.93 -4.05 -0.90
CA ASN A 21 1.60 -2.92 -1.54
C ASN A 21 1.86 -3.16 -3.02
N THR A 22 2.29 -4.38 -3.38
CA THR A 22 2.48 -4.78 -4.78
C THR A 22 1.17 -4.73 -5.55
N HIS A 23 0.12 -5.38 -5.05
CA HIS A 23 -1.18 -5.41 -5.72
C HIS A 23 -1.81 -4.00 -5.85
N LEU A 24 -1.67 -3.17 -4.82
CA LEU A 24 -2.17 -1.79 -4.86
C LEU A 24 -1.44 -0.96 -5.93
N GLY A 25 -0.12 -1.10 -6.04
CA GLY A 25 0.67 -0.43 -7.08
C GLY A 25 0.25 -0.86 -8.49
N GLU A 26 0.06 -2.15 -8.71
CA GLU A 26 -0.40 -2.68 -9.99
C GLU A 26 -1.82 -2.20 -10.34
N ALA A 27 -2.74 -2.27 -9.38
CA ALA A 27 -4.11 -1.81 -9.55
C ALA A 27 -4.19 -0.31 -9.87
N LEU A 28 -3.39 0.51 -9.17
CA LEU A 28 -3.33 1.95 -9.41
C LEU A 28 -2.78 2.27 -10.80
N ASN A 29 -1.68 1.63 -11.22
CA ASN A 29 -1.12 1.81 -12.56
C ASN A 29 -2.10 1.42 -13.67
N ASN A 30 -2.83 0.32 -13.48
CA ASN A 30 -3.85 -0.13 -14.43
C ASN A 30 -4.99 0.90 -14.52
N LEU A 31 -5.48 1.37 -13.37
CA LEU A 31 -6.55 2.36 -13.31
C LEU A 31 -6.14 3.70 -13.95
N GLU A 32 -4.90 4.15 -13.72
CA GLU A 32 -4.34 5.35 -14.36
C GLU A 32 -4.27 5.21 -15.88
N THR A 33 -3.88 4.03 -16.37
CA THR A 33 -3.81 3.73 -17.81
C THR A 33 -5.20 3.81 -18.44
N GLN A 34 -6.17 3.12 -17.84
CA GLN A 34 -7.56 3.14 -18.33
C GLN A 34 -8.18 4.54 -18.25
N HIS A 35 -7.91 5.28 -17.18
CA HIS A 35 -8.34 6.67 -17.06
C HIS A 35 -7.78 7.53 -18.19
N ALA A 36 -6.48 7.44 -18.46
CA ALA A 36 -5.82 8.21 -19.52
C ALA A 36 -6.33 7.85 -20.93
N GLU A 37 -6.74 6.60 -21.15
CA GLU A 37 -7.35 6.16 -22.40
C GLU A 37 -8.77 6.71 -22.59
N ILE A 38 -9.58 6.72 -21.53
CA ILE A 38 -11.01 7.10 -21.61
C ILE A 38 -11.20 8.62 -21.54
N ALA A 39 -10.42 9.33 -20.73
CA ALA A 39 -10.58 10.75 -20.45
C ALA A 39 -10.66 11.67 -21.70
N PRO A 40 -9.93 11.43 -22.80
CA PRO A 40 -10.06 12.24 -24.02
C PRO A 40 -11.42 12.09 -24.72
N HIS A 41 -12.07 10.94 -24.55
CA HIS A 41 -13.31 10.57 -25.23
C HIS A 41 -14.56 10.86 -24.39
N TRP A 42 -14.40 11.00 -23.07
CA TRP A 42 -15.48 11.31 -22.15
C TRP A 42 -15.72 12.83 -22.08
N LYS A 43 -16.90 13.31 -22.51
CA LYS A 43 -17.20 14.76 -22.66
C LYS A 43 -18.54 15.20 -22.07
N ASP A 44 -19.15 14.39 -21.22
CA ASP A 44 -20.43 14.74 -20.58
C ASP A 44 -20.22 15.40 -19.20
N GLU A 45 -21.32 15.85 -18.59
CA GLU A 45 -21.32 16.49 -17.26
C GLU A 45 -20.95 15.50 -16.14
N ALA A 46 -21.15 14.19 -16.34
CA ALA A 46 -20.80 13.17 -15.34
C ALA A 46 -19.27 13.04 -15.16
N ARG A 47 -18.50 13.41 -16.19
CA ARG A 47 -17.04 13.50 -16.10
C ARG A 47 -16.57 14.41 -14.98
N GLN A 48 -17.18 15.58 -14.80
CA GLN A 48 -16.70 16.55 -13.82
C GLN A 48 -16.73 15.96 -12.39
N HIS A 49 -17.82 15.27 -12.06
CA HIS A 49 -17.94 14.61 -10.76
C HIS A 49 -16.96 13.44 -10.59
N TYR A 50 -16.73 12.69 -11.68
CA TYR A 50 -15.73 11.63 -11.67
C TYR A 50 -14.31 12.17 -11.51
N ASP A 51 -13.94 13.25 -12.20
CA ASP A 51 -12.60 13.85 -12.14
C ASP A 51 -12.26 14.36 -10.71
N GLU A 52 -13.26 14.87 -9.98
CA GLU A 52 -13.11 15.25 -8.56
C GLU A 52 -12.75 14.05 -7.68
N GLN A 53 -13.51 12.94 -7.81
CA GLN A 53 -13.25 11.72 -7.06
C GLN A 53 -11.93 11.06 -7.45
N TRP A 54 -11.64 11.05 -8.75
CA TRP A 54 -10.41 10.52 -9.33
C TRP A 54 -9.18 11.25 -8.78
N THR A 55 -9.19 12.58 -8.78
CA THR A 55 -8.05 13.38 -8.32
C THR A 55 -7.73 13.07 -6.86
N GLN A 56 -8.75 13.06 -5.99
CA GLN A 56 -8.56 12.76 -4.58
C GLN A 56 -8.04 11.33 -4.35
N LEU A 57 -8.63 10.33 -5.02
CA LEU A 57 -8.20 8.94 -4.93
C LEU A 57 -6.76 8.78 -5.41
N HIS A 58 -6.43 9.34 -6.56
CA HIS A 58 -5.12 9.25 -7.18
C HIS A 58 -4.05 9.87 -6.29
N GLU A 59 -4.27 11.07 -5.73
CA GLU A 59 -3.32 11.71 -4.81
C GLU A 59 -3.05 10.86 -3.56
N ILE A 60 -4.11 10.33 -2.93
CA ILE A 60 -3.99 9.52 -1.72
C ILE A 60 -3.25 8.22 -2.03
N ALA A 61 -3.70 7.49 -3.05
CA ALA A 61 -3.14 6.20 -3.42
C ALA A 61 -1.67 6.33 -3.86
N ARG A 62 -1.35 7.37 -4.64
CA ARG A 62 0.02 7.60 -5.12
C ARG A 62 0.96 7.98 -3.98
N ARG A 63 0.50 8.83 -3.04
CA ARG A 63 1.26 9.17 -1.83
C ARG A 63 1.56 7.92 -1.02
N TYR A 64 0.55 7.07 -0.81
CA TYR A 64 0.73 5.82 -0.10
C TYR A 64 1.76 4.91 -0.79
N VAL A 65 1.55 4.60 -2.07
CA VAL A 65 2.39 3.68 -2.85
C VAL A 65 3.84 4.17 -2.91
N ASN A 66 4.08 5.47 -3.10
CA ASN A 66 5.42 6.01 -3.31
C ASN A 66 6.20 6.30 -2.02
N GLN A 67 5.53 6.53 -0.90
CA GLN A 67 6.19 7.04 0.32
C GLN A 67 5.80 6.25 1.57
N GLU A 68 4.50 6.11 1.84
CA GLU A 68 4.02 5.53 3.11
C GLU A 68 4.24 4.01 3.15
N SER A 69 4.11 3.33 2.01
CA SER A 69 4.28 1.88 1.85
C SER A 69 5.67 1.41 2.33
N VAL A 70 6.73 2.09 1.88
CA VAL A 70 8.13 1.81 2.25
C VAL A 70 8.33 2.08 3.74
N THR A 71 7.86 3.23 4.21
CA THR A 71 7.99 3.64 5.61
C THR A 71 7.35 2.62 6.57
N HIS A 72 6.17 2.10 6.22
CA HIS A 72 5.47 1.10 7.03
C HIS A 72 6.22 -0.24 7.06
N VAL A 73 6.77 -0.67 5.92
CA VAL A 73 7.58 -1.90 5.85
C VAL A 73 8.87 -1.75 6.66
N GLU A 74 9.56 -0.62 6.56
CA GLU A 74 10.78 -0.35 7.33
C GLU A 74 10.52 -0.34 8.84
N PHE A 75 9.43 0.32 9.26
CA PHE A 75 9.00 0.32 10.65
C PHE A 75 8.76 -1.10 11.15
N LEU A 76 8.09 -1.94 10.36
CA LEU A 76 7.78 -3.31 10.73
C LEU A 76 9.04 -4.18 10.80
N ASN A 77 9.98 -4.01 9.86
CA ASN A 77 11.27 -4.70 9.88
C ASN A 77 12.06 -4.36 11.15
N SER A 78 12.12 -3.08 11.52
CA SER A 78 12.79 -2.63 12.75
C SER A 78 12.20 -3.28 14.01
N LYS A 79 10.87 -3.44 14.06
CA LYS A 79 10.20 -4.14 15.17
C LYS A 79 10.49 -5.64 15.18
N LEU A 80 10.48 -6.29 14.02
CA LEU A 80 10.82 -7.71 13.89
C LEU A 80 12.25 -7.98 14.34
N ASP A 81 13.21 -7.17 13.91
CA ASP A 81 14.62 -7.29 14.33
C ASP A 81 14.78 -7.16 15.85
N ALA A 82 14.03 -6.24 16.48
CA ALA A 82 14.05 -6.07 17.93
C ALA A 82 13.44 -7.28 18.66
N LEU A 83 12.34 -7.85 18.15
CA LEU A 83 11.71 -9.05 18.70
C LEU A 83 12.61 -10.27 18.56
N ASP A 84 13.25 -10.44 17.40
CA ASP A 84 14.14 -11.57 17.12
C ASP A 84 15.32 -11.59 18.10
N ARG A 85 15.95 -10.43 18.34
CA ARG A 85 17.01 -10.28 19.35
C ARG A 85 16.52 -10.58 20.77
N TYR A 86 15.30 -10.17 21.10
CA TYR A 86 14.73 -10.44 22.41
C TYR A 86 14.48 -11.93 22.65
N LEU A 87 14.00 -12.65 21.63
CA LEU A 87 13.67 -14.07 21.73
C LEU A 87 14.91 -14.98 21.72
N HIS A 88 15.91 -14.64 20.90
CA HIS A 88 17.07 -15.50 20.67
C HIS A 88 18.32 -15.09 21.45
N GLY A 89 18.23 -14.04 22.26
CA GLY A 89 19.37 -13.52 23.01
C GLY A 89 20.40 -12.89 22.07
N GLY A 90 20.14 -11.65 21.69
CA GLY A 90 21.14 -10.79 21.03
C GLY A 90 22.33 -10.47 21.93
#